data_AF-A0A2G6JV58-F1
#
_entry.id   AF-A0A2G6JV58-F1
#
_cell.length_a   1.000
_cell.length_b   1.000
_cell.length_c   1.000
_cell.angle_alpha   90.00
_cell.angle_beta   90.00
_cell.angle_gamma   90.00
#
_symmetry.space_group_name_H-M   'P 1'
#
loop_
_entity.id
_entity.type
_entity.pdbx_description
1 polymer ?
#
loop_
_entity_poly.entity_id
_entity_poly.type
_entity_poly.pdbx_seq_one_letter_code
_entity_poly.pdbx_strand_id
1 'polypeptide(L)'
;TVPTLDGGTVKVKVPAGTPSGRTLRVKGRGVKTPKAVGDLLATVQVAVPKNLDEDALRALSLFAKATEGDADPRAEMLAKAKA
;
A
#
# COMPACT_ATOMS: atom_id res chain seq x y z
N THR A 1 10.95 6.34 3.74
CA THR A 1 11.99 6.14 2.70
C THR A 1 12.06 4.66 2.40
N VAL A 2 12.53 4.26 1.21
CA VAL A 2 12.62 2.85 0.82
C VAL A 2 14.10 2.44 0.76
N PRO A 3 14.52 1.37 1.46
CA PRO A 3 15.89 0.86 1.37
C PRO A 3 16.16 0.25 0.00
N THR A 4 17.39 0.40 -0.48
CA THR A 4 17.85 -0.11 -1.77
C THR A 4 18.97 -1.15 -1.59
N LEU A 5 19.25 -1.92 -2.64
CA LEU A 5 20.20 -3.05 -2.57
C LEU A 5 21.65 -2.61 -2.30
N ASP A 6 21.98 -1.36 -2.60
CA ASP A 6 23.28 -0.72 -2.35
C ASP A 6 23.44 -0.22 -0.89
N GLY A 7 22.50 -0.55 0.01
CA GLY A 7 22.50 -0.09 1.40
C GLY A 7 22.05 1.36 1.58
N GLY A 8 21.71 2.05 0.49
CA GLY A 8 21.16 3.39 0.50
C GLY A 8 19.66 3.42 0.79
N THR A 9 19.09 4.63 0.79
CA THR A 9 17.64 4.82 0.80
C THR A 9 17.21 5.83 -0.25
N VAL A 10 16.00 5.64 -0.77
CA VAL A 10 15.39 6.56 -1.75
C VAL A 10 14.06 7.10 -1.22
N LYS A 11 13.79 8.37 -1.50
CA LYS A 11 12.48 8.99 -1.28
C LYS A 11 11.55 8.58 -2.42
N VAL A 12 10.46 7.90 -2.06
CA VAL A 12 9.40 7.52 -2.99
C VAL A 12 8.15 8.30 -2.60
N LYS A 13 7.53 8.97 -3.57
CA LYS A 13 6.26 9.66 -3.37
C LYS A 13 5.13 8.65 -3.49
N VAL A 14 4.28 8.57 -2.47
CA VAL A 14 3.03 7.79 -2.49
C VAL A 14 1.89 8.76 -2.77
N PRO A 15 1.24 8.69 -3.95
CA PRO A 15 0.06 9.51 -4.24
C PRO A 15 -1.08 9.25 -3.25
N ALA A 16 -1.90 10.27 -2.98
CA ALA A 16 -3.13 10.09 -2.21
C ALA A 16 -4.07 9.09 -2.91
N GLY A 17 -4.79 8.29 -2.12
CA GLY A 17 -5.67 7.24 -2.65
C GLY A 17 -4.94 6.03 -3.24
N THR A 18 -3.64 5.86 -3.00
CA THR A 18 -2.91 4.65 -3.43
C THR A 18 -3.47 3.41 -2.72
N PRO A 19 -4.01 2.41 -3.44
CA PRO A 19 -4.55 1.21 -2.82
C PRO A 19 -3.44 0.28 -2.32
N SER A 20 -3.79 -0.58 -1.35
CA SER A 20 -2.94 -1.70 -0.97
C SER A 20 -2.68 -2.61 -2.18
N GLY A 21 -1.48 -3.18 -2.28
CA GLY A 21 -1.06 -4.00 -3.41
C GLY A 21 -0.55 -3.20 -4.63
N ARG A 22 -0.65 -1.86 -4.63
CA ARG A 22 -0.06 -1.06 -5.72
C ARG A 22 1.47 -1.20 -5.72
N THR A 23 2.03 -1.54 -6.87
CA THR A 23 3.48 -1.56 -7.09
C THR A 23 3.98 -0.23 -7.63
N LEU A 24 4.96 0.35 -6.93
CA LEU A 24 5.68 1.55 -7.32
C LEU A 24 7.06 1.18 -7.86
N ARG A 25 7.39 1.70 -9.04
CA ARG A 25 8.68 1.45 -9.70
C ARG A 25 9.70 2.52 -9.32
N VAL A 26 10.81 2.09 -8.73
CA VAL A 26 11.97 2.94 -8.44
C VAL A 26 13.05 2.64 -9.48
N LYS A 27 13.15 3.52 -10.48
CA LYS A 27 14.00 3.33 -11.65
C LYS A 27 15.48 3.27 -11.27
N GLY A 28 16.22 2.31 -11.83
CA GLY A 28 17.68 2.19 -11.72
C GLY A 28 18.18 1.79 -10.32
N ARG A 29 17.31 1.28 -9.46
CA ARG A 29 17.64 0.82 -8.09
C ARG A 29 17.53 -0.69 -7.90
N GLY A 30 17.39 -1.43 -9.00
CA GLY A 30 17.38 -2.89 -9.00
C GLY A 30 18.77 -3.49 -9.12
N VAL A 31 18.82 -4.78 -9.44
CA VAL A 31 20.07 -5.55 -9.55
C VAL A 31 20.93 -5.02 -10.70
N LYS A 32 22.22 -4.83 -10.43
CA LYS A 32 23.23 -4.47 -11.44
C LYS A 32 23.72 -5.74 -12.15
N THR A 33 23.61 -5.76 -13.47
CA THR A 33 24.16 -6.80 -14.35
C THR A 33 25.26 -6.20 -15.24
N PRO A 34 26.08 -7.00 -15.94
CA PRO A 34 27.07 -6.48 -16.88
C PRO A 34 26.49 -5.62 -18.02
N LYS A 35 25.21 -5.81 -18.35
CA LYS A 35 24.52 -5.11 -19.45
C LYS A 35 23.72 -3.89 -19.00
N ALA A 36 23.10 -3.94 -17.82
CA ALA A 36 22.18 -2.91 -17.35
C ALA A 36 21.95 -2.97 -15.83
N VAL A 37 21.39 -1.89 -15.29
CA VAL A 37 20.84 -1.82 -13.93
C VAL A 37 19.32 -1.96 -14.02
N GLY A 38 18.76 -2.90 -13.27
CA GLY A 38 17.31 -3.10 -13.19
C GLY A 38 16.60 -2.03 -12.35
N ASP A 39 15.30 -2.22 -12.16
CA ASP A 39 14.47 -1.36 -11.32
C ASP A 39 14.10 -2.08 -10.01
N LEU A 40 13.90 -1.31 -8.94
CA LEU A 40 13.32 -1.81 -7.70
C LEU A 40 11.80 -1.64 -7.76
N LEU A 41 11.07 -2.71 -7.43
CA LEU A 41 9.61 -2.69 -7.34
C LEU A 41 9.21 -2.70 -5.87
N ALA A 42 8.56 -1.63 -5.42
CA ALA A 42 8.06 -1.48 -4.05
C ALA A 42 6.54 -1.66 -4.05
N THR A 43 6.07 -2.75 -3.43
CA THR A 43 4.64 -3.01 -3.27
C THR A 43 4.12 -2.38 -1.99
N VAL A 44 3.08 -1.56 -2.08
CA VAL A 44 2.45 -0.94 -0.93
C VAL A 44 1.63 -1.98 -0.16
N GLN A 45 1.84 -2.05 1.15
CA GLN A 45 1.05 -2.86 2.07
C GLN A 45 0.53 -1.98 3.21
N VAL A 46 -0.77 -2.07 3.47
CA VAL A 46 -1.38 -1.42 4.63
C VAL A 46 -1.25 -2.35 5.83
N ALA A 47 -0.45 -1.94 6.82
CA ALA A 47 -0.31 -2.67 8.08
C ALA A 47 -1.37 -2.20 9.07
N VAL A 48 -2.11 -3.15 9.66
CA VAL A 48 -3.14 -2.86 10.67
C VAL A 48 -2.59 -3.19 12.05
N PRO A 49 -2.60 -2.25 13.02
CA PRO A 49 -2.12 -2.51 14.38
C PRO A 49 -3.03 -3.50 15.11
N LYS A 50 -2.46 -4.28 16.03
CA LYS A 50 -3.18 -5.29 16.80
C LYS A 50 -4.01 -4.70 17.95
N ASN A 51 -3.49 -3.66 18.59
CA ASN A 51 -4.12 -3.01 19.73
C ASN A 51 -4.57 -1.61 19.29
N LEU A 52 -5.83 -1.28 19.53
CA LEU A 52 -6.42 0.02 19.26
C LEU A 52 -6.86 0.61 20.60
N ASP A 53 -6.32 1.77 20.94
CA ASP A 53 -6.80 2.56 22.07
C ASP A 53 -8.08 3.34 21.70
N GLU A 54 -8.64 4.05 22.67
CA GLU A 54 -9.91 4.77 22.49
C GLU A 54 -9.81 5.84 21.39
N ASP A 55 -8.67 6.52 21.27
CA ASP A 55 -8.47 7.57 20.28
C ASP A 55 -8.35 6.98 18.87
N ALA A 56 -7.64 5.85 18.70
CA ALA A 56 -7.56 5.15 17.42
C ALA A 56 -8.93 4.63 16.97
N LEU A 57 -9.73 4.08 17.89
CA LEU A 57 -11.10 3.64 17.60
C LEU A 57 -11.99 4.81 17.17
N ARG A 58 -11.91 5.94 17.88
CA ARG A 58 -12.67 7.16 17.54
C ARG A 58 -12.31 7.66 16.14
N ALA A 59 -11.02 7.70 15.80
CA ALA A 59 -10.56 8.09 14.47
C ALA A 59 -11.08 7.16 13.36
N LEU A 60 -11.08 5.84 13.60
CA LEU A 60 -11.62 4.85 12.67
C LEU A 60 -13.13 5.01 12.46
N SER A 61 -13.90 5.29 13.51
CA SER A 61 -15.35 5.54 13.38
C SER A 61 -15.65 6.78 12.55
N LEU A 62 -14.89 7.86 12.74
CA LEU A 62 -15.04 9.08 11.95
C LEU A 62 -14.67 8.84 10.48
N PHE A 63 -13.58 8.11 10.24
CA PHE A 63 -13.16 7.74 8.88
C PHE A 63 -14.25 6.91 8.18
N ALA A 64 -14.76 5.86 8.83
CA ALA A 64 -15.80 5.00 8.28
C ALA A 64 -17.07 5.78 7.90
N LYS A 65 -17.49 6.76 8.71
CA LYS A 65 -18.62 7.63 8.42
C LYS A 65 -18.33 8.59 7.25
N ALA A 66 -17.11 9.11 7.15
CA ALA A 66 -16.73 10.02 6.06
C ALA A 66 -16.61 9.32 4.70
N THR A 67 -16.33 8.02 4.69
CA THR A 67 -16.21 7.19 3.48
C THR A 67 -17.44 6.31 3.26
N GLU A 68 -18.56 6.64 3.88
CA GLU A 68 -19.81 5.87 3.76
C GLU A 68 -20.30 5.92 2.29
N GLY A 69 -20.27 4.78 1.60
CA GLY A 69 -20.61 4.67 0.17
C GLY A 69 -19.43 4.43 -0.78
N ASP A 70 -18.19 4.45 -0.29
CA ASP A 70 -17.04 3.95 -1.06
C ASP A 70 -17.15 2.42 -1.31
N ALA A 71 -16.38 1.93 -2.29
CA ALA A 71 -16.45 0.54 -2.75
C ALA A 71 -16.30 -0.48 -1.60
N ASP A 72 -17.32 -1.32 -1.39
CA ASP A 72 -17.28 -2.41 -0.41
C ASP A 72 -16.22 -3.44 -0.84
N PRO A 73 -15.16 -3.65 -0.04
CA PRO A 73 -14.10 -4.61 -0.38
C PRO A 73 -14.60 -6.06 -0.51
N ARG A 74 -15.81 -6.38 -0.04
CA ARG A 74 -16.42 -7.72 -0.14
C ARG A 74 -17.47 -7.84 -1.23
N ALA A 75 -17.77 -6.78 -1.99
CA ALA A 75 -18.84 -6.79 -2.98
C ALA A 75 -18.72 -7.98 -3.96
N GLU A 76 -17.52 -8.22 -4.50
CA GLU A 76 -17.28 -9.35 -5.41
C GLU A 76 -17.44 -10.72 -4.75
N MET A 77 -17.03 -10.85 -3.49
CA MET A 77 -17.16 -12.11 -2.75
C MET A 77 -18.63 -12.42 -2.46
N LEU A 78 -19.40 -11.40 -2.08
CA LEU A 78 -20.83 -11.52 -1.83
C LEU A 78 -21.62 -11.85 -3.11
N ALA A 79 -21.21 -11.31 -4.26
CA ALA A 79 -21.80 -11.65 -5.55
C ALA A 79 -21.55 -13.12 -5.93
N LYS A 80 -20.31 -13.61 -5.76
CA LYS A 80 -19.94 -15.01 -6.05
C LYS A 80 -20.63 -16.02 -5.14
N ALA A 81 -20.90 -15.67 -3.88
CA ALA A 81 -21.56 -16.57 -2.93
C ALA A 81 -23.08 -16.76 -3.19
N LYS A 82 -23.69 -15.89 -4.00
CA LYS A 82 -25.13 -15.95 -4.36
C LYS A 82 -25.40 -16.66 -5.69
N ALA A 83 -24.35 -16.90 -6.48
CA ALA A 83 -24.41 -17.64 -7.75
C ALA A 83 -24.18 -19.14 -7.51
#